data_AF-A0AAV7EEF0-F1
#
_entry.id   AF-A0AAV7EEF0-F1
#
_cell.length_a   1.000
_cell.length_b   1.000
_cell.length_c   1.000
_cell.angle_alpha   90.00
_cell.angle_beta   90.00
_cell.angle_gamma   90.00
#
_symmetry.space_group_name_H-M   'P 1'
#
loop_
_entity.id
_entity.type
_entity.pdbx_description
1 polymer ?
#
loop_
_entity_poly.entity_id
_entity_poly.type
_entity_poly.pdbx_seq_one_letter_code
_entity_poly.pdbx_strand_id
1 'polypeptide(L)'
;MRGGGRGRGRGRAEPVRESALTRLVNAVFGFVRLAEFEILFGLFLLVAFLIFKDLTSRPEYNQILVKKPRDVAALKDLLPVPKSTTMSFYDHSKDSWFKDRFTTYEPTESASIQRKIVPPYGKRAGFVPRKPEDFGDGGAFPEIHVAQYPLGMGRKSEKPRSKILPLTVDAQGNVALDAIVKQDENASKIVYTQYRDLIPKILRGDEEQAEEFGKEVEETTQSTKAALEKIINTRLSAAQPKNVPQPSTESKFIKYKPSQQSAAFNSGLVRGLYS
;
A
#
# COMPACT_ATOMS: atom_id res chain seq x y z
N MET A 1 -51.58 -35.92 36.55
CA MET A 1 -51.10 -36.66 35.35
C MET A 1 -50.03 -35.82 34.66
N ARG A 2 -48.95 -36.29 34.04
CA ARG A 2 -48.10 -37.50 34.06
C ARG A 2 -46.94 -37.13 33.09
N GLY A 3 -45.70 -37.46 33.46
CA GLY A 3 -44.52 -37.44 32.56
C GLY A 3 -43.60 -36.23 32.80
N GLY A 4 -42.32 -36.34 33.14
CA GLY A 4 -41.39 -37.48 33.11
C GLY A 4 -40.32 -37.28 32.04
N GLY A 5 -39.11 -36.85 32.44
CA GLY A 5 -37.88 -37.38 31.84
C GLY A 5 -36.89 -36.42 31.17
N ARG A 6 -35.71 -36.35 31.81
CA ARG A 6 -34.35 -36.47 31.24
C ARG A 6 -33.68 -35.23 30.65
N GLY A 7 -32.62 -34.80 31.36
CA GLY A 7 -31.58 -33.93 30.84
C GLY A 7 -30.73 -34.57 29.74
N ARG A 8 -30.13 -33.69 28.93
CA ARG A 8 -29.01 -33.91 28.01
C ARG A 8 -28.18 -32.62 28.14
N GLY A 9 -26.93 -32.63 28.60
CA GLY A 9 -25.83 -33.48 28.16
C GLY A 9 -24.98 -32.65 27.18
N ARG A 10 -23.92 -32.03 27.72
CA ARG A 10 -22.92 -31.23 26.98
C ARG A 10 -22.34 -32.05 25.83
N GLY A 11 -22.49 -31.59 24.59
CA GLY A 11 -21.77 -32.10 23.43
C GLY A 11 -20.32 -31.62 23.45
N ARG A 12 -19.45 -32.47 23.99
CA ARG A 12 -17.99 -32.44 23.77
C ARG A 12 -17.75 -32.80 22.31
N ALA A 13 -17.05 -31.96 21.55
CA ALA A 13 -16.56 -32.33 20.23
C ALA A 13 -15.52 -33.44 20.40
N GLU A 14 -15.96 -34.69 20.23
CA GLU A 14 -15.10 -35.85 20.10
C GLU A 14 -14.28 -35.72 18.82
N PRO A 15 -12.95 -36.00 18.85
CA PRO A 15 -12.17 -36.14 17.63
C PRO A 15 -12.71 -37.35 16.87
N VAL A 16 -13.36 -37.09 15.73
CA VAL A 16 -13.86 -38.14 14.84
C VAL A 16 -12.67 -39.03 14.50
N ARG A 17 -12.74 -40.29 14.94
CA ARG A 17 -11.76 -41.33 14.58
C ARG A 17 -11.90 -41.58 13.08
N GLU A 18 -11.11 -40.86 12.29
CA GLU A 18 -10.92 -41.17 10.88
C GLU A 18 -10.50 -42.63 10.74
N SER A 19 -11.20 -43.37 9.88
CA SER A 19 -10.92 -44.76 9.60
C SER A 19 -9.47 -44.91 9.12
N ALA A 20 -8.80 -46.02 9.46
CA ALA A 20 -7.42 -46.27 9.02
C ALA A 20 -7.29 -46.16 7.48
N LEU A 21 -8.36 -46.45 6.75
CA LEU A 21 -8.48 -46.26 5.31
C LEU A 21 -8.48 -44.79 4.86
N THR A 22 -9.17 -43.88 5.57
CA THR A 22 -9.15 -42.44 5.23
C THR A 22 -7.80 -41.80 5.54
N ARG A 23 -7.12 -42.24 6.61
CA ARG A 23 -5.75 -41.81 6.92
C ARG A 23 -4.74 -42.30 5.88
N LEU A 24 -4.89 -43.54 5.41
CA LEU A 24 -4.04 -44.11 4.38
C LEU A 24 -4.25 -43.43 3.02
N VAL A 25 -5.50 -43.15 2.65
CA VAL A 25 -5.83 -42.42 1.43
C VAL A 25 -5.28 -40.98 1.47
N ASN A 26 -5.43 -40.26 2.58
CA ASN A 26 -4.87 -38.92 2.73
C ASN A 26 -3.33 -38.91 2.75
N ALA A 27 -2.69 -39.94 3.30
CA ALA A 27 -1.23 -40.09 3.24
C ALA A 27 -0.72 -40.35 1.82
N VAL A 28 -1.45 -41.14 1.02
CA VAL A 28 -1.15 -41.36 -0.40
C VAL A 28 -1.34 -40.08 -1.21
N PHE A 29 -2.44 -39.34 -0.99
CA PHE A 29 -2.63 -38.03 -1.63
C PHE A 29 -1.55 -37.01 -1.23
N GLY A 30 -1.12 -37.01 0.03
CA GLY A 30 -0.01 -36.17 0.50
C GLY A 30 1.32 -36.55 -0.14
N PHE A 31 1.59 -37.84 -0.31
CA PHE A 31 2.79 -38.34 -0.98
C PHE A 31 2.81 -38.00 -2.48
N VAL A 32 1.67 -38.14 -3.16
CA VAL A 32 1.53 -37.75 -4.58
C VAL A 32 1.70 -36.23 -4.74
N ARG A 33 1.12 -35.42 -3.84
CA ARG A 33 1.31 -33.96 -3.83
C ARG A 33 2.75 -33.53 -3.52
N LEU A 34 3.43 -34.24 -2.62
CA LEU A 34 4.84 -33.97 -2.29
C LEU A 34 5.75 -34.33 -3.47
N ALA A 35 5.51 -35.49 -4.09
CA ALA A 35 6.23 -35.94 -5.28
C ALA A 35 5.98 -35.02 -6.50
N GLU A 36 4.74 -34.54 -6.68
CA GLU A 36 4.41 -33.53 -7.70
C GLU A 36 5.17 -32.22 -7.46
N PHE A 37 5.22 -31.74 -6.21
CA PHE A 37 5.96 -30.54 -5.86
C PHE A 37 7.48 -30.70 -6.07
N GLU A 38 8.04 -31.87 -5.77
CA GLU A 38 9.47 -32.14 -5.94
C GLU A 38 9.87 -32.24 -7.43
N ILE A 39 9.02 -32.84 -8.26
CA ILE A 39 9.21 -32.86 -9.73
C ILE A 39 9.09 -31.45 -10.32
N LEU A 40 8.11 -30.65 -9.88
CA LEU A 40 7.97 -29.26 -10.32
C LEU A 40 9.15 -28.39 -9.87
N PHE A 41 9.67 -28.62 -8.65
CA PHE A 41 10.84 -27.92 -8.12
C PHE A 41 12.11 -28.27 -8.91
N GLY A 42 12.31 -29.54 -9.25
CA GLY A 42 13.42 -29.98 -10.12
C GLY A 42 13.31 -29.43 -11.55
N LEU A 43 12.11 -29.42 -12.12
CA LEU A 43 11.86 -28.85 -13.46
C LEU A 43 12.07 -27.34 -13.47
N PHE A 44 11.66 -26.63 -12.43
CA PHE A 44 11.93 -25.21 -12.24
C PHE A 44 13.43 -24.93 -12.19
N LEU A 45 14.20 -25.70 -11.43
CA LEU A 45 15.66 -25.56 -11.38
C LEU A 45 16.32 -25.89 -12.73
N LEU A 46 15.81 -26.86 -13.48
CA LEU A 46 16.31 -27.19 -14.81
C LEU A 46 16.04 -26.07 -15.83
N VAL A 47 14.85 -25.48 -15.81
CA VAL A 47 14.51 -24.30 -16.64
C VAL A 47 15.34 -23.09 -16.23
N ALA A 48 15.48 -22.84 -14.93
CA ALA A 48 16.34 -21.77 -14.41
C ALA A 48 17.81 -21.98 -14.82
N PHE A 49 18.31 -23.22 -14.77
CA PHE A 49 19.66 -23.57 -15.21
C PHE A 49 19.82 -23.37 -16.72
N LEU A 50 18.83 -23.72 -17.54
CA LEU A 50 18.86 -23.47 -18.99
C LEU A 50 18.89 -21.97 -19.30
N ILE A 51 18.08 -21.15 -18.61
CA ILE A 51 18.09 -19.69 -18.75
C ILE A 51 19.43 -19.12 -18.29
N PHE A 52 19.98 -19.61 -17.18
CA PHE A 52 21.26 -19.15 -16.66
C PHE A 52 22.42 -19.55 -17.57
N LYS A 53 22.37 -20.76 -18.15
CA LYS A 53 23.33 -21.24 -19.15
C LYS A 53 23.23 -20.43 -20.44
N ASP A 54 22.02 -20.05 -20.87
CA ASP A 54 21.77 -19.18 -22.03
C ASP A 54 22.25 -17.73 -21.80
N LEU A 55 22.14 -17.21 -20.57
CA LEU A 55 22.70 -15.91 -20.19
C LEU A 55 24.23 -15.93 -20.09
N THR A 56 24.81 -17.00 -19.53
CA THR A 56 26.26 -17.11 -19.30
C THR A 56 27.04 -17.58 -20.53
N SER A 57 26.40 -18.19 -21.53
CA SER A 57 27.04 -18.51 -22.81
C SER A 57 27.19 -17.31 -23.76
N ARG A 58 26.67 -16.14 -23.41
CA ARG A 58 26.83 -14.91 -24.21
C ARG A 58 28.27 -14.39 -24.04
N PRO A 59 29.11 -14.39 -25.09
CA PRO A 59 30.53 -14.05 -25.00
C PRO A 59 30.82 -12.56 -24.79
N GLU A 60 29.79 -11.72 -24.64
CA GLU A 60 29.93 -10.26 -24.55
C GLU A 60 30.40 -9.74 -23.18
N TYR A 61 30.38 -10.55 -22.11
CA TYR A 61 30.79 -10.08 -20.78
C TYR A 61 32.27 -10.26 -20.43
N ASN A 62 33.01 -11.11 -21.17
CA ASN A 62 34.45 -11.31 -20.94
C ASN A 62 35.34 -10.27 -21.66
N GLN A 63 34.77 -9.45 -22.53
CA GLN A 63 35.54 -8.50 -23.36
C GLN A 63 35.72 -7.12 -22.72
N ILE A 64 35.02 -6.84 -21.62
CA ILE A 64 35.04 -5.52 -20.96
C ILE A 64 36.24 -5.35 -20.01
N LEU A 65 36.87 -6.46 -19.56
CA LEU A 65 37.95 -6.40 -18.56
C LEU A 65 39.37 -6.65 -19.11
N VAL A 66 39.54 -7.01 -20.39
CA VAL A 66 40.86 -7.37 -20.94
C VAL A 66 41.35 -6.50 -22.11
N LYS A 67 40.49 -5.72 -22.77
CA LYS A 67 40.91 -4.91 -23.94
C LYS A 67 40.96 -3.42 -23.65
N LYS A 68 42.20 -2.89 -23.54
CA LYS A 68 42.49 -1.45 -23.59
C LYS A 68 41.97 -0.89 -24.92
N PRO A 69 41.10 0.14 -24.93
CA PRO A 69 40.46 0.60 -26.17
C PRO A 69 41.46 1.42 -26.99
N ARG A 70 42.02 0.84 -28.05
CA ARG A 70 42.75 1.57 -29.09
C ARG A 70 41.83 2.12 -30.19
N ASP A 71 40.53 1.87 -30.12
CA ASP A 71 39.61 2.07 -31.26
C ASP A 71 38.80 3.39 -31.19
N VAL A 72 39.03 4.23 -30.17
CA VAL A 72 38.33 5.52 -30.01
C VAL A 72 38.73 6.58 -31.05
N ALA A 73 39.83 6.35 -31.78
CA ALA A 73 40.26 7.24 -32.87
C ALA A 73 39.57 6.90 -34.21
N ALA A 74 39.35 5.62 -34.52
CA ALA A 74 38.79 5.20 -35.81
C ALA A 74 37.25 5.29 -35.87
N LEU A 75 36.57 5.17 -34.72
CA LEU A 75 35.10 5.24 -34.64
C LEU A 75 34.54 6.66 -34.79
N LYS A 76 35.35 7.70 -34.58
CA LYS A 76 34.95 9.09 -34.81
C LYS A 76 34.90 9.47 -36.29
N ASP A 77 35.68 8.78 -37.13
CA ASP A 77 35.75 9.05 -38.57
C ASP A 77 34.75 8.23 -39.40
N LEU A 78 34.12 7.22 -38.80
CA LEU A 78 33.11 6.35 -39.45
C LEU A 78 31.66 6.71 -39.13
N LEU A 79 31.41 7.66 -38.23
CA LEU A 79 30.06 8.09 -37.86
C LEU A 79 29.78 9.48 -38.45
N PRO A 80 28.60 9.69 -39.08
CA PRO A 80 28.21 11.04 -39.51
C PRO A 80 28.17 11.96 -38.28
N VAL A 81 28.68 13.18 -38.45
CA VAL A 81 28.78 14.19 -37.38
C VAL A 81 27.44 14.28 -36.62
N PRO A 82 27.46 14.15 -35.28
CA PRO A 82 26.23 14.12 -34.48
C PRO A 82 25.46 15.43 -34.65
N LYS A 83 24.26 15.32 -35.22
CA LYS A 83 23.30 16.43 -35.37
C LYS A 83 22.54 16.67 -34.06
N SER A 84 23.22 17.00 -32.97
CA SER A 84 22.65 17.77 -31.85
C SER A 84 23.67 17.90 -30.73
N THR A 85 24.32 19.06 -30.64
CA THR A 85 24.98 19.55 -29.42
C THR A 85 24.13 20.66 -28.82
N THR A 86 22.83 20.41 -28.70
CA THR A 86 21.97 21.29 -27.91
C THR A 86 21.26 20.37 -26.95
N MET A 87 21.40 20.63 -25.66
CA MET A 87 20.55 20.04 -24.62
C MET A 87 19.10 20.40 -25.00
N SER A 88 18.47 19.56 -25.82
CA SER A 88 17.08 19.73 -26.16
C SER A 88 16.32 19.41 -24.89
N PHE A 89 15.87 20.46 -24.21
CA PHE A 89 14.75 20.41 -23.29
C PHE A 89 13.66 19.60 -23.99
N TYR A 90 13.58 18.31 -23.63
CA TYR A 90 12.63 17.39 -24.22
C TYR A 90 11.28 17.84 -23.68
N ASP A 91 10.48 18.46 -24.53
CA ASP A 91 9.18 18.99 -24.16
C ASP A 91 8.15 17.87 -24.28
N HIS A 92 7.94 17.15 -23.17
CA HIS A 92 7.07 15.98 -23.07
C HIS A 92 5.60 16.31 -23.43
N SER A 93 5.24 17.60 -23.47
CA SER A 93 3.90 18.06 -23.84
C SER A 93 3.54 17.78 -25.31
N LYS A 94 4.53 17.45 -26.16
CA LYS A 94 4.33 17.21 -27.59
C LYS A 94 4.26 15.74 -27.99
N ASP A 95 4.44 14.80 -27.07
CA ASP A 95 4.38 13.37 -27.36
C ASP A 95 2.95 12.97 -27.78
N SER A 96 2.80 12.38 -28.97
CA SER A 96 1.50 11.93 -29.51
C SER A 96 0.80 10.94 -28.57
N TRP A 97 1.57 10.14 -27.84
CA TRP A 97 1.09 9.22 -26.81
C TRP A 97 0.42 9.91 -25.61
N PHE A 98 0.82 11.15 -25.32
CA PHE A 98 0.22 11.99 -24.28
C PHE A 98 -0.94 12.83 -24.84
N LYS A 99 -0.81 13.32 -26.09
CA LYS A 99 -1.87 14.05 -26.76
C LYS A 99 -3.17 13.25 -26.80
N ASP A 100 -3.16 12.04 -27.34
CA ASP A 100 -4.42 11.30 -27.58
C ASP A 100 -5.17 10.89 -26.30
N ARG A 101 -4.52 10.94 -25.13
CA ARG A 101 -5.14 10.61 -23.83
C ARG A 101 -5.54 11.84 -23.01
N PHE A 102 -4.96 13.01 -23.28
CA PHE A 102 -5.21 14.24 -22.53
C PHE A 102 -5.84 15.37 -23.37
N THR A 103 -5.91 15.27 -24.71
CA THR A 103 -6.53 16.28 -25.61
C THR A 103 -8.06 16.31 -25.58
N THR A 104 -8.72 15.51 -24.72
CA THR A 104 -10.11 15.81 -24.33
C THR A 104 -10.20 17.04 -23.41
N TYR A 105 -9.05 17.49 -22.88
CA TYR A 105 -8.89 18.74 -22.16
C TYR A 105 -7.80 19.55 -22.85
N GLU A 106 -8.11 20.06 -24.04
CA GLU A 106 -7.48 21.31 -24.47
C GLU A 106 -7.57 22.30 -23.30
N PRO A 107 -6.48 22.96 -22.87
CA PRO A 107 -6.63 24.16 -22.11
C PRO A 107 -7.29 25.11 -23.09
N THR A 108 -8.61 25.24 -22.99
CA THR A 108 -9.27 26.42 -23.51
C THR A 108 -8.48 27.56 -22.91
N GLU A 109 -7.66 28.22 -23.74
CA GLU A 109 -7.25 29.59 -23.56
C GLU A 109 -8.38 30.26 -22.81
N SER A 110 -8.05 30.96 -21.72
CA SER A 110 -8.96 31.65 -20.82
C SER A 110 -9.98 32.49 -21.59
N ALA A 111 -10.95 31.82 -22.20
CA ALA A 111 -12.14 32.34 -22.80
C ALA A 111 -12.86 32.75 -21.56
N SER A 112 -12.90 34.06 -21.35
CA SER A 112 -13.61 34.71 -20.26
C SER A 112 -14.94 34.00 -20.09
N ILE A 113 -14.99 33.03 -19.17
CA ILE A 113 -16.21 32.32 -18.83
C ILE A 113 -17.12 33.47 -18.43
N GLN A 114 -18.18 33.71 -19.17
CA GLN A 114 -19.16 34.71 -18.78
C GLN A 114 -19.73 34.22 -17.47
N ARG A 115 -19.11 34.67 -16.37
CA ARG A 115 -19.46 34.29 -15.02
C ARG A 115 -20.87 34.80 -14.83
N LYS A 116 -21.83 33.88 -14.85
CA LYS A 116 -23.19 34.21 -14.48
C LYS A 116 -23.10 34.69 -13.03
N ILE A 117 -23.39 35.96 -12.84
CA ILE A 117 -23.34 36.57 -11.51
C ILE A 117 -24.47 35.91 -10.73
N VAL A 118 -24.08 35.08 -9.77
CA VAL A 118 -25.07 34.40 -8.94
C VAL A 118 -25.70 35.43 -8.00
N PRO A 119 -27.03 35.54 -7.91
CA PRO A 119 -27.66 36.54 -7.05
C PRO A 119 -27.15 36.43 -5.61
N PRO A 120 -27.02 37.54 -4.86
CA PRO A 120 -26.52 37.49 -3.49
C PRO A 120 -27.45 36.68 -2.57
N TYR A 121 -26.92 36.21 -1.43
CA TYR A 121 -27.67 35.41 -0.46
C TYR A 121 -28.98 36.09 -0.03
N GLY A 122 -30.07 35.33 0.09
CA GLY A 122 -31.41 35.84 0.41
C GLY A 122 -32.18 36.45 -0.76
N LYS A 123 -31.56 36.68 -1.93
CA LYS A 123 -32.24 37.10 -3.18
C LYS A 123 -32.31 36.02 -4.24
N ARG A 124 -32.14 34.75 -3.84
CA ARG A 124 -32.11 33.59 -4.75
C ARG A 124 -33.47 32.91 -4.92
N ALA A 125 -34.56 33.56 -4.51
CA ALA A 125 -35.91 33.05 -4.74
C ALA A 125 -36.17 32.88 -6.24
N GLY A 126 -36.42 31.64 -6.69
CA GLY A 126 -36.61 31.30 -8.11
C GLY A 126 -35.32 31.08 -8.90
N PHE A 127 -34.15 31.32 -8.31
CA PHE A 127 -32.87 30.95 -8.91
C PHE A 127 -32.63 29.45 -8.70
N VAL A 128 -32.56 28.66 -9.78
CA VAL A 128 -32.33 27.21 -9.70
C VAL A 128 -31.16 26.84 -10.61
N PRO A 129 -29.94 26.67 -10.06
CA PRO A 129 -28.78 26.31 -10.86
C PRO A 129 -28.92 24.86 -11.35
N ARG A 130 -28.82 24.65 -12.66
CA ARG A 130 -28.91 23.31 -13.29
C ARG A 130 -27.59 22.88 -13.90
N LYS A 131 -26.81 23.83 -14.39
CA LYS A 131 -25.49 23.59 -14.99
C LYS A 131 -24.38 23.93 -14.00
N PRO A 132 -23.20 23.31 -14.10
CA PRO A 132 -22.05 23.67 -13.28
C PRO A 132 -21.69 25.16 -13.46
N GLU A 133 -21.87 25.72 -14.66
CA GLU A 133 -21.60 27.15 -14.90
C GLU A 133 -22.54 28.10 -14.16
N ASP A 134 -23.75 27.65 -13.77
CA ASP A 134 -24.72 28.49 -13.05
C ASP A 134 -24.28 28.77 -11.59
N PHE A 135 -23.34 27.97 -11.08
CA PHE A 135 -22.75 28.18 -9.75
C PHE A 135 -21.60 29.21 -9.78
N GLY A 136 -21.07 29.53 -10.97
CA GLY A 136 -19.92 30.42 -11.12
C GLY A 136 -18.68 29.85 -10.43
N ASP A 137 -18.25 30.53 -9.37
CA ASP A 137 -17.14 30.12 -8.48
C ASP A 137 -17.65 29.78 -7.05
N GLY A 138 -18.98 29.63 -6.92
CA GLY A 138 -19.66 29.39 -5.65
C GLY A 138 -19.88 27.92 -5.34
N GLY A 139 -20.23 27.66 -4.08
CA GLY A 139 -20.71 26.35 -3.62
C GLY A 139 -22.20 26.13 -3.87
N ALA A 140 -22.72 25.00 -3.38
CA ALA A 140 -24.15 24.73 -3.38
C ALA A 140 -24.89 25.69 -2.44
N PHE A 141 -26.10 26.11 -2.83
CA PHE A 141 -26.93 27.05 -2.08
C PHE A 141 -27.93 26.30 -1.20
N PRO A 142 -27.77 26.29 0.13
CA PRO A 142 -28.66 25.53 1.02
C PRO A 142 -30.10 26.08 1.03
N GLU A 143 -30.30 27.36 0.65
CA GLU A 143 -31.63 28.00 0.57
C GLU A 143 -32.49 27.50 -0.60
N ILE A 144 -31.88 26.84 -1.59
CA ILE A 144 -32.58 26.27 -2.73
C ILE A 144 -32.77 24.78 -2.47
N HIS A 145 -34.01 24.34 -2.23
CA HIS A 145 -34.37 22.94 -1.95
C HIS A 145 -34.36 22.05 -3.20
N VAL A 146 -33.24 22.05 -3.91
CA VAL A 146 -32.95 21.21 -5.08
C VAL A 146 -31.55 20.65 -4.91
N ALA A 147 -31.35 19.39 -5.30
CA ALA A 147 -30.03 18.78 -5.28
C ALA A 147 -29.09 19.51 -6.25
N GLN A 148 -27.98 20.01 -5.72
CA GLN A 148 -27.03 20.87 -6.42
C GLN A 148 -25.65 20.23 -6.44
N TYR A 149 -24.98 20.31 -7.59
CA TYR A 149 -23.70 19.63 -7.83
C TYR A 149 -22.71 20.56 -8.56
N PRO A 150 -22.14 21.60 -7.91
CA PRO A 150 -21.34 22.65 -8.56
C PRO A 150 -20.19 22.13 -9.45
N LEU A 151 -19.42 21.15 -8.97
CA LEU A 151 -18.34 20.51 -9.73
C LEU A 151 -18.58 19.01 -9.90
N GLY A 152 -19.86 18.62 -10.01
CA GLY A 152 -20.26 17.21 -10.01
C GLY A 152 -20.02 16.47 -8.69
N MET A 153 -19.52 17.17 -7.65
CA MET A 153 -19.32 16.59 -6.32
C MET A 153 -20.64 16.08 -5.74
N GLY A 154 -20.63 14.96 -5.01
CA GLY A 154 -21.83 14.42 -4.37
C GLY A 154 -22.76 13.64 -5.31
N ARG A 155 -22.49 13.63 -6.63
CA ARG A 155 -23.14 12.67 -7.54
C ARG A 155 -22.59 11.28 -7.27
N LYS A 156 -23.45 10.27 -7.38
CA LYS A 156 -23.00 8.87 -7.38
C LYS A 156 -22.07 8.69 -8.57
N SER A 157 -20.87 8.15 -8.33
CA SER A 157 -19.95 7.85 -9.43
C SER A 157 -20.57 6.79 -10.34
N GLU A 158 -20.44 6.96 -11.65
CA GLU A 158 -20.94 5.99 -12.64
C GLU A 158 -20.30 4.60 -12.44
N LYS A 159 -19.07 4.58 -11.92
CA LYS A 159 -18.32 3.38 -11.57
C LYS A 159 -18.06 3.38 -10.07
N PRO A 160 -18.87 2.67 -9.26
CA PRO A 160 -18.68 2.63 -7.80
C PRO A 160 -17.40 1.90 -7.38
N ARG A 161 -16.78 1.12 -8.27
CA ARG A 161 -15.59 0.32 -8.00
C ARG A 161 -14.48 0.57 -9.03
N SER A 162 -13.97 1.80 -9.11
CA SER A 162 -12.80 2.12 -9.93
C SER A 162 -11.50 1.70 -9.22
N LYS A 163 -10.61 1.01 -9.92
CA LYS A 163 -9.24 0.68 -9.46
C LYS A 163 -8.28 1.87 -9.65
N ILE A 164 -8.76 3.08 -9.35
CA ILE A 164 -8.02 4.33 -9.56
C ILE A 164 -7.82 4.95 -8.17
N LEU A 165 -6.58 5.31 -7.84
CA LEU A 165 -6.29 6.02 -6.59
C LEU A 165 -6.88 7.43 -6.67
N PRO A 166 -7.45 7.95 -5.56
CA PRO A 166 -7.91 9.32 -5.52
C PRO A 166 -6.73 10.27 -5.74
N LEU A 167 -6.93 11.30 -6.56
CA LEU A 167 -5.95 12.36 -6.73
C LEU A 167 -5.88 13.16 -5.43
N THR A 168 -4.72 13.19 -4.79
CA THR A 168 -4.48 13.96 -3.57
C THR A 168 -3.66 15.21 -3.92
N VAL A 169 -3.83 16.26 -3.11
CA VAL A 169 -3.08 17.51 -3.23
C VAL A 169 -2.36 17.80 -1.93
N ASP A 170 -1.18 18.41 -2.02
CA ASP A 170 -0.43 18.88 -0.86
C ASP A 170 -1.02 20.19 -0.28
N ALA A 171 -0.46 20.65 0.84
CA ALA A 171 -0.91 21.89 1.49
C ALA A 171 -0.69 23.15 0.62
N GLN A 172 0.17 23.05 -0.39
CA GLN A 172 0.50 24.11 -1.33
C GLN A 172 -0.37 24.04 -2.60
N GLY A 173 -1.25 23.05 -2.71
CA GLY A 173 -2.13 22.86 -3.86
C GLY A 173 -1.47 22.16 -5.05
N ASN A 174 -0.26 21.62 -4.90
CA ASN A 174 0.36 20.77 -5.92
C ASN A 174 -0.22 19.36 -5.84
N VAL A 175 -0.27 18.68 -6.98
CA VAL A 175 -0.72 17.29 -7.05
C VAL A 175 0.30 16.38 -6.36
N ALA A 176 -0.15 15.60 -5.39
CA ALA A 176 0.67 14.66 -4.63
C ALA A 176 0.90 13.36 -5.41
N LEU A 177 1.89 13.37 -6.30
CA LEU A 177 2.34 12.21 -7.06
C LEU A 177 3.01 11.13 -6.19
N ASP A 178 3.48 11.55 -5.00
CA ASP A 178 4.11 10.71 -3.99
C ASP A 178 3.22 9.55 -3.50
N ALA A 179 1.89 9.73 -3.55
CA ALA A 179 0.92 8.70 -3.19
C ALA A 179 1.07 7.40 -4.02
N ILE A 180 1.59 7.50 -5.24
CA ILE A 180 1.86 6.34 -6.10
C ILE A 180 3.05 5.53 -5.56
N VAL A 181 4.10 6.21 -5.12
CA VAL A 181 5.31 5.55 -4.59
C VAL A 181 5.04 4.99 -3.19
N LYS A 182 4.26 5.72 -2.38
CA LYS A 182 3.91 5.34 -1.00
C LYS A 182 2.82 4.28 -0.87
N GLN A 183 2.21 3.82 -1.98
CA GLN A 183 1.01 2.97 -1.94
C GLN A 183 1.20 1.69 -1.11
N ASP A 184 2.33 1.01 -1.27
CA ASP A 184 2.62 -0.28 -0.60
C ASP A 184 3.50 -0.12 0.64
N GLU A 185 3.79 1.12 1.05
CA GLU A 185 4.68 1.42 2.15
C GLU A 185 3.93 1.76 3.44
N ASN A 186 4.62 1.66 4.58
CA ASN A 186 4.05 2.11 5.85
C ASN A 186 3.86 3.64 5.81
N ALA A 187 2.74 4.14 6.36
CA ALA A 187 2.47 5.57 6.41
C ALA A 187 3.55 6.40 7.14
N SER A 188 4.30 5.77 8.05
CA SER A 188 5.43 6.36 8.78
C SER A 188 6.76 6.30 8.04
N LYS A 189 6.87 5.54 6.94
CA LYS A 189 8.10 5.44 6.17
C LYS A 189 8.28 6.71 5.36
N ILE A 190 9.42 7.37 5.55
CA ILE A 190 9.76 8.59 4.83
C ILE A 190 10.31 8.19 3.47
N VAL A 191 9.65 8.69 2.42
CA VAL A 191 10.06 8.52 1.02
C VAL A 191 10.34 9.89 0.44
N TYR A 192 11.50 10.03 -0.17
CA TYR A 192 11.92 11.24 -0.87
C TYR A 192 11.59 11.07 -2.35
N THR A 193 10.67 11.88 -2.85
CA THR A 193 10.19 11.83 -4.24
C THR A 193 10.28 13.17 -4.94
N GLN A 194 10.44 14.26 -4.21
CA GLN A 194 10.43 15.60 -4.77
C GLN A 194 11.84 16.05 -5.16
N TYR A 195 11.92 16.91 -6.17
CA TYR A 195 13.18 17.57 -6.52
C TYR A 195 13.78 18.36 -5.35
N ARG A 196 12.93 18.88 -4.45
CA ARG A 196 13.34 19.57 -3.23
C ARG A 196 14.22 18.71 -2.30
N ASP A 197 14.05 17.40 -2.36
CA ASP A 197 14.81 16.46 -1.53
C ASP A 197 16.25 16.27 -2.03
N LEU A 198 16.51 16.58 -3.30
CA LEU A 198 17.85 16.53 -3.89
C LEU A 198 18.67 17.78 -3.58
N ILE A 199 18.01 18.87 -3.20
CA ILE A 199 18.67 20.14 -2.92
C ILE A 199 19.35 20.05 -1.54
N PRO A 200 20.67 20.30 -1.45
CA PRO A 200 21.38 20.21 -0.19
C PRO A 200 20.86 21.26 0.79
N LYS A 201 20.55 20.81 2.01
CA LYS A 201 20.15 21.69 3.11
C LYS A 201 21.41 22.24 3.78
N ILE A 202 21.50 23.57 3.87
CA ILE A 202 22.59 24.25 4.56
C ILE A 202 22.26 24.21 6.05
N LEU A 203 23.04 23.44 6.83
CA LEU A 203 22.91 23.38 8.28
C LEU A 203 23.38 24.70 8.89
N ARG A 204 22.51 25.36 9.67
CA ARG A 204 22.85 26.58 10.44
C ARG A 204 22.70 26.27 11.93
N GLY A 205 23.84 25.98 12.57
CA GLY A 205 24.12 26.11 14.01
C GLY A 205 23.14 25.44 14.98
N ASP A 206 23.42 24.19 15.37
CA ASP A 206 22.58 23.34 16.22
C ASP A 206 23.22 23.05 17.60
N GLU A 207 23.59 24.07 18.38
CA GLU A 207 24.17 23.83 19.73
C GLU A 207 23.11 23.40 20.76
N GLU A 208 21.87 23.92 20.68
CA GLU A 208 20.79 23.59 21.63
C GLU A 208 20.18 22.19 21.40
N GLN A 209 20.30 21.64 20.19
CA GLN A 209 19.78 20.31 19.87
C GLN A 209 20.63 19.18 20.48
N ALA A 210 21.92 19.42 20.73
CA ALA A 210 22.85 18.39 21.15
C ALA A 210 22.50 17.73 22.50
N GLU A 211 21.96 18.50 23.45
CA GLU A 211 21.57 17.97 24.76
C GLU A 211 20.27 17.15 24.72
N GLU A 212 19.28 17.56 23.93
CA GLU A 212 18.03 16.82 23.74
C GLU A 212 18.29 15.48 23.03
N PHE A 213 19.17 15.49 22.01
CA PHE A 213 19.62 14.27 21.34
C PHE A 213 20.28 13.29 22.31
N GLY A 214 21.02 13.75 23.32
CA GLY A 214 21.65 12.87 24.31
C GLY A 214 20.64 12.02 25.09
N LYS A 215 19.57 12.64 25.59
CA LYS A 215 18.51 11.93 26.34
C LYS A 215 17.68 11.00 25.46
N GLU A 216 17.37 11.43 24.23
CA GLU A 216 16.65 10.60 23.25
C GLU A 216 17.45 9.35 22.86
N VAL A 217 18.77 9.50 22.71
CA VAL A 217 19.69 8.37 22.43
C VAL A 217 19.70 7.37 23.57
N GLU A 218 19.74 7.82 24.83
CA GLU A 218 19.70 6.94 26.00
C GLU A 218 18.38 6.17 26.08
N GLU A 219 17.23 6.85 25.92
CA GLU A 219 15.91 6.21 25.94
C GLU A 219 15.76 5.19 24.80
N THR A 220 16.16 5.57 23.58
CA THR A 220 16.13 4.70 22.41
C THR A 220 17.03 3.48 22.61
N THR A 221 18.20 3.66 23.21
CA THR A 221 19.13 2.57 23.52
C THR A 221 18.53 1.61 24.54
N GLN A 222 17.92 2.12 25.61
CA GLN A 222 17.28 1.30 26.64
C GLN A 222 16.08 0.52 26.09
N SER A 223 15.22 1.17 25.31
CA SER A 223 14.06 0.54 24.66
C SER A 223 14.49 -0.56 23.67
N THR A 224 15.49 -0.28 22.84
CA THR A 224 16.03 -1.24 21.87
C THR A 224 16.69 -2.42 22.56
N LYS A 225 17.47 -2.17 23.63
CA LYS A 225 18.08 -3.22 24.46
C LYS A 225 17.01 -4.14 25.05
N ALA A 226 15.98 -3.58 25.70
CA ALA A 226 14.89 -4.37 26.29
C ALA A 226 14.10 -5.18 25.25
N ALA A 227 13.90 -4.64 24.05
CA ALA A 227 13.26 -5.36 22.95
C ALA A 227 14.10 -6.55 22.45
N LEU A 228 15.41 -6.36 22.29
CA LEU A 228 16.34 -7.42 21.89
C LEU A 228 16.43 -8.52 22.95
N GLU A 229 16.49 -8.15 24.24
CA GLU A 229 16.47 -9.11 25.35
C GLU A 229 15.21 -9.99 25.34
N LYS A 230 14.03 -9.42 25.06
CA LYS A 230 12.78 -10.22 24.91
C LYS A 230 12.85 -11.21 23.76
N ILE A 231 13.41 -10.82 22.62
CA ILE A 231 13.58 -11.69 21.45
C ILE A 231 14.57 -12.82 21.78
N ILE A 232 15.70 -12.48 22.42
CA ILE A 232 16.72 -13.45 22.85
C ILE A 232 16.13 -14.44 23.86
N ASN A 233 15.40 -13.97 24.87
CA ASN A 233 14.75 -14.82 25.87
C ASN A 233 13.74 -15.78 25.23
N THR A 234 12.98 -15.32 24.23
CA THR A 234 12.05 -16.16 23.48
C THR A 234 12.80 -17.24 22.70
N ARG A 235 13.92 -16.89 22.06
CA ARG A 235 14.77 -17.85 21.33
C ARG A 235 15.48 -18.84 22.26
N LEU A 236 16.03 -18.38 23.39
CA LEU A 236 16.66 -19.24 24.41
C LEU A 236 15.67 -20.23 25.01
N SER A 237 14.45 -19.77 25.33
CA SER A 237 13.38 -20.63 25.85
C SER A 237 12.91 -21.67 24.84
N ALA A 238 13.01 -21.38 23.54
CA ALA A 238 12.71 -22.35 22.48
C ALA A 238 13.83 -23.38 22.28
N ALA A 239 15.09 -23.00 22.54
CA ALA A 239 16.27 -23.86 22.38
C ALA A 239 16.54 -24.75 23.60
N GLN A 240 16.13 -24.33 24.81
CA GLN A 240 16.32 -25.11 26.03
C GLN A 240 15.23 -26.19 26.18
N PRO A 241 15.58 -27.45 26.52
CA PRO A 241 14.60 -28.50 26.77
C PRO A 241 13.77 -28.17 28.02
N LYS A 242 12.44 -28.29 27.91
CA LYS A 242 11.47 -28.01 28.98
C LYS A 242 11.63 -28.99 30.14
N ASN A 243 12.46 -28.66 31.13
CA ASN A 243 12.53 -29.39 32.40
C ASN A 243 12.23 -28.52 33.63
N VAL A 244 11.83 -27.25 33.42
CA VAL A 244 11.41 -26.37 34.51
C VAL A 244 9.88 -26.25 34.49
N PRO A 245 9.18 -26.65 35.57
CA PRO A 245 7.74 -26.41 35.70
C PRO A 245 7.46 -24.92 35.53
N GLN A 246 6.65 -24.55 34.54
CA GLN A 246 6.19 -23.17 34.44
C GLN A 246 5.25 -22.89 35.62
N PRO A 247 5.43 -21.78 36.36
CA PRO A 247 4.50 -21.41 37.41
C PRO A 247 3.11 -21.22 36.78
N SER A 248 2.09 -21.85 37.38
CA SER A 248 0.71 -21.75 36.92
C SER A 248 0.30 -20.28 36.84
N THR A 249 -0.06 -19.85 35.63
CA THR A 249 -0.37 -18.46 35.32
C THR A 249 -1.67 -18.05 35.99
N GLU A 250 -1.66 -16.89 36.65
CA GLU A 250 -2.82 -16.20 37.20
C GLU A 250 -3.87 -15.95 36.09
N SER A 251 -5.16 -16.13 36.39
CA SER A 251 -6.26 -16.00 35.42
C SER A 251 -6.36 -14.56 34.89
N LYS A 252 -6.29 -14.38 33.57
CA LYS A 252 -6.33 -13.05 32.93
C LYS A 252 -7.66 -12.83 32.23
N PHE A 253 -8.44 -11.87 32.72
CA PHE A 253 -9.70 -11.49 32.09
C PHE A 253 -9.49 -10.41 31.03
N ILE A 254 -9.99 -10.63 29.81
CA ILE A 254 -9.94 -9.69 28.69
C ILE A 254 -11.35 -9.17 28.41
N LYS A 255 -11.47 -7.83 28.35
CA LYS A 255 -12.71 -7.16 27.95
C LYS A 255 -12.76 -7.04 26.43
N TYR A 256 -13.61 -7.85 25.81
CA TYR A 256 -13.78 -7.87 24.37
C TYR A 256 -15.06 -7.14 23.94
N LYS A 257 -14.96 -6.35 22.87
CA LYS A 257 -16.12 -5.76 22.19
C LYS A 257 -16.19 -6.35 20.79
N PRO A 258 -17.21 -7.18 20.48
CA PRO A 258 -17.38 -7.69 19.13
C PRO A 258 -17.66 -6.55 18.15
N SER A 259 -17.13 -6.68 16.92
CA SER A 259 -17.40 -5.75 15.82
C SER A 259 -18.81 -5.90 15.27
N GLN A 260 -19.35 -7.12 15.28
CA GLN A 260 -20.75 -7.40 14.96
C GLN A 260 -21.60 -7.23 16.22
N GLN A 261 -22.32 -6.11 16.29
CA GLN A 261 -23.22 -5.81 17.40
C GLN A 261 -24.66 -5.94 16.89
N SER A 262 -25.40 -6.91 17.42
CA SER A 262 -26.85 -6.99 17.25
C SER A 262 -27.47 -7.48 18.56
N ALA A 263 -28.72 -7.10 18.82
CA ALA A 263 -29.45 -7.54 20.01
C ALA A 263 -29.63 -9.07 20.07
N ALA A 264 -29.57 -9.75 18.93
CA ALA A 264 -29.66 -11.21 18.83
C ALA A 264 -28.32 -11.91 19.15
N PHE A 265 -27.20 -11.19 19.12
CA PHE A 265 -25.87 -11.74 19.43
C PHE A 265 -25.47 -11.46 20.87
N ASN A 266 -24.67 -12.36 21.45
CA ASN A 266 -24.13 -12.26 22.81
C ASN A 266 -25.20 -11.92 23.88
N SER A 267 -26.41 -12.47 23.75
CA SER A 267 -27.56 -12.20 24.64
C SER A 267 -27.88 -10.70 24.82
N GLY A 268 -27.62 -9.87 23.80
CA GLY A 268 -27.81 -8.42 23.86
C GLY A 268 -26.68 -7.65 24.56
N LEU A 269 -25.62 -8.33 25.03
CA LEU A 269 -24.46 -7.68 25.63
C LEU A 269 -23.50 -7.13 24.55
N VAL A 270 -23.26 -5.83 24.63
CA VAL A 270 -22.31 -5.11 23.78
C VAL A 270 -20.84 -5.47 24.09
N ARG A 271 -20.57 -6.07 25.25
CA ARG A 271 -19.21 -6.40 25.71
C ARG A 271 -19.21 -7.75 26.42
N GLY A 272 -18.21 -8.58 26.15
CA GLY A 272 -17.96 -9.83 26.85
C GLY A 272 -16.69 -9.75 27.70
N LEU A 273 -16.68 -10.47 28.82
CA LEU A 273 -15.46 -10.77 29.58
C LEU A 273 -15.06 -12.21 29.27
N TYR A 274 -13.83 -12.38 28.82
CA TYR A 274 -13.24 -13.69 28.53
C TYR A 274 -12.14 -13.94 29.54
N SER A 275 -12.03 -15.17 30.05
CA SER A 275 -10.96 -15.61 30.94
C SER A 275 -9.92 -16.41 30.19
#